data_AF-A0A0A9XJZ7-F1
#
_entry.id   AF-A0A0A9XJZ7-F1
#
_cell.length_a   1.000
_cell.length_b   1.000
_cell.length_c   1.000
_cell.angle_alpha   90.00
_cell.angle_beta   90.00
_cell.angle_gamma   90.00
#
_symmetry.space_group_name_H-M   'P 1'
#
loop_
_entity.id
_entity.type
_entity.pdbx_description
1 polymer ?
#
loop_
_entity_poly.entity_id
_entity_poly.type
_entity_poly.pdbx_seq_one_letter_code
_entity_poly.pdbx_strand_id
1 'polypeptide(L)'
;TGYDGVFIGLLADLSHRMEIKKSHFDGFYTYFAGNGYTYGSSWKNWQSLAKFARDNQLLFVPCVAPGYAEPGGGSTNRPRHKGNYFEVGMRAALDTNPEVVAITSFNAWEEGSQIEAAVPQRAGSYVSLDYKPHEPNYYLELA
;
A
#
# COMPACT_ATOMS: atom_id res chain seq x y z
N THR A 1 -16.49 -14.76 22.80
CA THR A 1 -15.51 -15.61 23.53
C THR A 1 -14.31 -14.72 23.87
N GLY A 2 -13.25 -15.21 24.53
CA GLY A 2 -12.05 -14.39 24.78
C GLY A 2 -11.12 -14.20 23.57
N TYR A 3 -11.46 -14.79 22.41
CA TYR A 3 -10.64 -14.79 21.19
C TYR A 3 -11.29 -14.02 20.04
N ASP A 4 -12.33 -13.25 20.34
CA ASP A 4 -12.99 -12.40 19.36
C ASP A 4 -12.05 -11.25 18.95
N GLY A 5 -12.15 -10.81 17.71
CA GLY A 5 -11.22 -9.84 17.14
C GLY A 5 -11.71 -9.29 15.82
N VAL A 6 -10.99 -8.29 15.30
CA VAL A 6 -11.26 -7.68 14.00
C VAL A 6 -10.38 -8.35 12.96
N PHE A 7 -11.00 -9.09 12.05
CA PHE A 7 -10.34 -9.83 10.98
C PHE A 7 -10.52 -9.10 9.64
N ILE A 8 -9.40 -8.76 9.01
CA ILE A 8 -9.37 -7.96 7.77
C ILE A 8 -8.80 -8.81 6.62
N GLY A 9 -9.62 -9.08 5.60
CA GLY A 9 -9.26 -9.93 4.46
C GLY A 9 -8.54 -9.18 3.34
N LEU A 10 -7.69 -9.86 2.56
CA LEU A 10 -7.02 -9.25 1.41
C LEU A 10 -7.97 -9.15 0.19
N LEU A 11 -8.19 -7.93 -0.30
CA LEU A 11 -8.90 -7.69 -1.56
C LEU A 11 -7.88 -7.39 -2.68
N ALA A 12 -7.63 -8.40 -3.52
CA ALA A 12 -6.80 -8.27 -4.71
C ALA A 12 -7.66 -8.17 -5.98
N ASP A 13 -8.64 -9.07 -6.14
CA ASP A 13 -9.59 -9.06 -7.25
C ASP A 13 -10.93 -8.41 -6.86
N LEU A 14 -11.72 -7.97 -7.84
CA LEU A 14 -13.07 -7.45 -7.62
C LEU A 14 -14.01 -8.51 -7.01
N SER A 15 -13.84 -9.80 -7.34
CA SER A 15 -14.66 -10.90 -6.79
C SER A 15 -14.51 -11.04 -5.27
N HIS A 16 -13.31 -10.78 -4.74
CA HIS A 16 -12.98 -10.94 -3.32
C HIS A 16 -13.90 -10.12 -2.41
N ARG A 17 -14.45 -8.99 -2.87
CA ARG A 17 -15.39 -8.18 -2.07
C ARG A 17 -16.59 -9.00 -1.56
N MET A 18 -17.10 -9.90 -2.40
CA MET A 18 -18.25 -10.75 -2.06
C MET A 18 -17.83 -11.95 -1.22
N GLU A 19 -16.63 -12.48 -1.46
CA GLU A 19 -16.07 -13.59 -0.70
C GLU A 19 -15.78 -13.16 0.74
N ILE A 20 -15.13 -12.00 0.92
CA ILE A 20 -14.84 -11.39 2.22
C ILE A 20 -16.13 -11.22 3.03
N LYS A 21 -17.17 -10.65 2.40
CA LYS A 21 -18.49 -10.51 3.04
C LYS A 21 -19.08 -11.86 3.46
N LYS A 22 -19.06 -12.86 2.56
CA LYS A 22 -19.64 -14.19 2.83
C LYS A 22 -18.85 -14.98 3.88
N SER A 23 -17.55 -14.71 4.00
CA SER A 23 -16.66 -15.32 4.97
C SER A 23 -16.68 -14.62 6.34
N HIS A 24 -17.53 -13.60 6.53
CA HIS A 24 -17.71 -12.89 7.78
C HIS A 24 -16.44 -12.18 8.30
N PHE A 25 -15.58 -11.71 7.41
CA PHE A 25 -14.54 -10.75 7.79
C PHE A 25 -15.18 -9.42 8.19
N ASP A 26 -14.54 -8.71 9.11
CA ASP A 26 -14.95 -7.37 9.55
C ASP A 26 -14.59 -6.30 8.54
N GLY A 27 -13.69 -6.60 7.60
CA GLY A 27 -13.25 -5.65 6.59
C GLY A 27 -12.23 -6.20 5.61
N PHE A 28 -11.62 -5.31 4.84
CA PHE A 28 -10.59 -5.67 3.88
C PHE A 28 -9.51 -4.61 3.68
N TYR A 29 -8.32 -5.08 3.30
CA TYR A 29 -7.14 -4.28 2.98
C TYR A 29 -6.59 -4.63 1.58
N THR A 30 -5.73 -3.78 1.01
CA THR A 30 -5.32 -3.88 -0.41
C THR A 30 -3.87 -4.28 -0.66
N TYR A 31 -3.02 -4.27 0.38
CA TYR A 31 -1.60 -4.66 0.44
C TYR A 31 -0.68 -4.05 -0.64
N PHE A 32 -0.81 -4.42 -1.91
CA PHE A 32 0.21 -4.21 -2.93
C PHE A 32 0.59 -2.73 -3.13
N ALA A 33 1.89 -2.43 -3.05
CA ALA A 33 2.44 -1.09 -3.21
C ALA A 33 2.27 -0.50 -4.62
N GLY A 34 2.16 -1.37 -5.62
CA GLY A 34 2.02 -0.98 -7.02
C GLY A 34 0.60 -0.53 -7.37
N ASN A 35 0.42 0.76 -7.64
CA ASN A 35 -0.85 1.29 -8.14
C ASN A 35 -1.17 0.63 -9.49
N GLY A 36 -2.35 0.03 -9.60
CA GLY A 36 -2.76 -0.69 -10.80
C GLY A 36 -2.28 -2.15 -10.88
N TYR A 37 -1.60 -2.67 -9.85
CA TYR A 37 -1.12 -4.05 -9.86
C TYR A 37 -2.27 -5.06 -9.69
N THR A 38 -3.19 -4.78 -8.78
CA THR A 38 -4.44 -5.54 -8.61
C THR A 38 -5.65 -4.61 -8.66
N TYR A 39 -6.85 -5.17 -8.68
CA TYR A 39 -8.07 -4.36 -8.58
C TYR A 39 -8.09 -3.57 -7.27
N GLY A 40 -7.69 -4.21 -6.17
CA GLY A 40 -7.61 -3.59 -4.84
C GLY A 40 -6.55 -2.49 -4.73
N SER A 41 -5.37 -2.67 -5.31
CA SER A 41 -4.31 -1.66 -5.27
C SER A 41 -4.45 -0.55 -6.33
N SER A 42 -5.50 -0.58 -7.14
CA SER A 42 -5.79 0.48 -8.11
C SER A 42 -6.52 1.65 -7.45
N TRP A 43 -5.83 2.79 -7.24
CA TRP A 43 -6.39 3.94 -6.50
C TRP A 43 -7.73 4.44 -7.07
N LYS A 44 -7.90 4.38 -8.39
CA LYS A 44 -9.15 4.74 -9.08
C LYS A 44 -10.38 3.94 -8.62
N ASN A 45 -10.18 2.75 -8.05
CA ASN A 45 -11.25 1.87 -7.58
C ASN A 45 -11.62 2.12 -6.11
N TRP A 46 -10.80 2.84 -5.34
CA TRP A 46 -10.97 2.96 -3.89
C TRP A 46 -12.27 3.62 -3.48
N GLN A 47 -12.78 4.59 -4.24
CA GLN A 47 -14.09 5.18 -3.94
C GLN A 47 -15.23 4.16 -4.04
N SER A 48 -15.16 3.26 -5.01
CA SER A 48 -16.12 2.17 -5.19
C SER A 48 -15.99 1.12 -4.06
N LEU A 49 -14.76 0.79 -3.68
CA LEU A 49 -14.48 -0.13 -2.57
C LEU A 49 -14.95 0.44 -1.22
N ALA A 50 -14.68 1.71 -0.95
CA ALA A 50 -15.14 2.39 0.25
C ALA A 50 -16.68 2.45 0.31
N LYS A 51 -17.34 2.72 -0.83
CA LYS A 51 -18.80 2.64 -0.91
C LYS A 51 -19.30 1.23 -0.62
N PHE A 52 -18.69 0.20 -1.22
CA PHE A 52 -19.05 -1.18 -0.95
C PHE A 52 -18.89 -1.53 0.53
N ALA A 53 -17.81 -1.10 1.17
CA ALA A 53 -17.56 -1.35 2.58
C ALA A 53 -18.65 -0.73 3.46
N ARG A 54 -18.97 0.56 3.25
CA ARG A 54 -20.06 1.25 3.95
C ARG A 54 -21.42 0.57 3.76
N ASP A 55 -21.77 0.23 2.53
CA ASP A 55 -23.06 -0.41 2.21
C ASP A 55 -23.19 -1.81 2.85
N ASN A 56 -22.09 -2.42 3.28
CA ASN A 56 -22.05 -3.79 3.82
C ASN A 56 -21.52 -3.86 5.26
N GLN A 57 -21.38 -2.73 5.95
CA GLN A 57 -20.87 -2.66 7.33
C GLN A 57 -19.49 -3.31 7.49
N LEU A 58 -18.62 -3.13 6.49
CA LEU A 58 -17.23 -3.59 6.49
C LEU A 58 -16.29 -2.41 6.68
N LEU A 59 -15.13 -2.67 7.31
CA LEU A 59 -14.01 -1.75 7.34
C LEU A 59 -13.25 -1.79 6.00
N PHE A 60 -12.96 -0.63 5.42
CA PHE A 60 -12.03 -0.51 4.30
C PHE A 60 -10.70 0.08 4.76
N VAL A 61 -9.61 -0.65 4.55
CA VAL A 61 -8.25 -0.27 4.91
C VAL A 61 -7.40 -0.13 3.64
N PRO A 62 -7.38 1.04 2.98
CA PRO A 62 -6.48 1.26 1.84
C PRO A 62 -5.02 1.16 2.30
N CYS A 63 -4.19 0.47 1.50
CA CYS A 63 -2.75 0.38 1.72
C CYS A 63 -2.00 1.33 0.78
N VAL A 64 -1.19 2.22 1.35
CA VAL A 64 -0.35 3.18 0.62
C VAL A 64 1.12 2.76 0.71
N ALA A 65 1.93 3.19 -0.25
CA ALA A 65 3.33 2.81 -0.35
C ALA A 65 4.16 3.93 -0.95
N PRO A 66 5.46 4.05 -0.60
CA PRO A 66 6.34 5.06 -1.18
C PRO A 66 6.73 4.77 -2.63
N GLY A 67 6.59 3.52 -3.06
CA GLY A 67 6.89 3.03 -4.40
C GLY A 67 6.99 1.51 -4.40
N TYR A 68 7.44 0.96 -5.53
CA TYR A 68 7.69 -0.48 -5.69
C TYR A 68 8.83 -0.66 -6.69
N ALA A 69 9.81 -1.49 -6.38
CA ALA A 69 10.96 -1.72 -7.24
C ALA A 69 11.50 -3.15 -7.08
N GLU A 70 11.20 -4.01 -8.05
CA GLU A 70 11.79 -5.36 -8.10
C GLU A 70 13.27 -5.29 -8.54
N PRO A 71 14.12 -6.19 -8.03
CA PRO A 71 15.48 -6.38 -8.55
C PRO A 71 15.47 -6.66 -10.06
N GLY A 72 16.26 -5.90 -10.83
CA GLY A 72 16.37 -6.07 -12.29
C GLY A 72 15.39 -5.24 -13.12
N GLY A 73 14.42 -4.58 -12.47
CA GLY A 73 13.43 -3.74 -13.15
C GLY A 73 12.24 -4.54 -13.70
N GLY A 74 11.11 -3.86 -13.87
CA GLY A 74 9.88 -4.48 -14.34
C GLY A 74 8.81 -3.44 -14.66
N SER A 75 7.79 -3.83 -15.42
CA SER A 75 6.63 -2.98 -15.74
C SER A 75 5.76 -2.67 -14.52
N THR A 76 5.91 -3.47 -13.45
CA THR A 76 5.27 -3.31 -12.14
C THR A 76 5.92 -2.23 -11.29
N ASN A 77 7.15 -1.79 -11.62
CA ASN A 77 7.86 -0.78 -10.85
C ASN A 77 7.06 0.53 -10.78
N ARG A 78 7.08 1.12 -9.59
CA ARG A 78 6.49 2.42 -9.29
C ARG A 78 7.56 3.30 -8.67
N PRO A 79 8.21 4.17 -9.46
CA PRO A 79 9.24 5.06 -8.94
C PRO A 79 8.64 6.00 -7.90
N ARG A 80 9.41 6.26 -6.84
CA ARG A 80 8.93 7.06 -5.70
C ARG A 80 8.70 8.54 -6.03
N HIS A 81 9.28 9.02 -7.13
CA HIS A 81 9.19 10.41 -7.61
C HIS A 81 9.43 11.45 -6.50
N LYS A 82 10.49 11.25 -5.70
CA LYS A 82 10.87 12.14 -4.60
C LYS A 82 9.75 12.39 -3.57
N GLY A 83 8.89 11.41 -3.34
CA GLY A 83 7.77 11.49 -2.39
C GLY A 83 6.39 11.61 -3.04
N ASN A 84 6.31 12.15 -4.26
CA ASN A 84 5.03 12.42 -4.93
C ASN A 84 4.17 11.16 -5.12
N TYR A 85 4.78 9.99 -5.33
CA TYR A 85 4.01 8.74 -5.42
C TYR A 85 3.27 8.42 -4.11
N PHE A 86 3.95 8.57 -2.97
CA PHE A 86 3.35 8.38 -1.65
C PHE A 86 2.24 9.39 -1.40
N GLU A 87 2.50 10.68 -1.65
CA GLU A 87 1.55 11.77 -1.39
C GLU A 87 0.26 11.62 -2.21
N VAL A 88 0.37 11.24 -3.49
CA VAL A 88 -0.81 11.00 -4.34
C VAL A 88 -1.58 9.78 -3.85
N GLY A 89 -0.91 8.70 -3.47
CA GLY A 89 -1.54 7.51 -2.89
C GLY A 89 -2.24 7.83 -1.56
N MET A 90 -1.58 8.56 -0.66
CA MET A 90 -2.15 8.98 0.62
C MET A 90 -3.36 9.88 0.42
N ARG A 91 -3.29 10.87 -0.48
CA ARG A 91 -4.45 11.71 -0.82
C ARG A 91 -5.63 10.88 -1.34
N ALA A 92 -5.38 9.97 -2.27
CA ALA A 92 -6.42 9.09 -2.81
C ALA A 92 -7.04 8.18 -1.72
N ALA A 93 -6.27 7.74 -0.73
CA ALA A 93 -6.77 6.99 0.42
C ALA A 93 -7.66 7.87 1.29
N LEU A 94 -7.19 9.07 1.68
CA LEU A 94 -7.90 10.01 2.53
C LEU A 94 -9.21 10.51 1.89
N ASP A 95 -9.25 10.70 0.57
CA ASP A 95 -10.45 11.10 -0.17
C ASP A 95 -11.60 10.09 -0.04
N THR A 96 -11.32 8.85 0.37
CA THR A 96 -12.33 7.81 0.61
C THR A 96 -12.96 7.90 2.01
N ASN A 97 -12.46 8.81 2.86
CA ASN A 97 -12.75 8.97 4.27
C ASN A 97 -12.61 7.66 5.08
N PRO A 98 -11.41 7.03 5.07
CA PRO A 98 -11.17 5.76 5.76
C PRO A 98 -11.02 5.98 7.27
N GLU A 99 -11.39 4.97 8.05
CA GLU A 99 -11.10 4.96 9.50
C GLU A 99 -9.64 4.60 9.79
N VAL A 100 -9.04 3.76 8.92
CA VAL A 100 -7.67 3.27 9.05
C VAL A 100 -7.02 3.28 7.67
N VAL A 101 -5.78 3.76 7.60
CA VAL A 101 -4.89 3.60 6.44
C VAL A 101 -3.72 2.73 6.88
N ALA A 102 -3.31 1.79 6.03
CA ALA A 102 -2.13 0.96 6.26
C ALA A 102 -0.99 1.36 5.32
N ILE A 103 0.26 1.17 5.76
CA ILE A 103 1.45 1.42 4.94
C ILE A 103 2.07 0.09 4.54
N THR A 104 2.24 -0.11 3.24
CA THR A 104 3.05 -1.17 2.66
C THR A 104 4.35 -0.53 2.16
N SER A 105 5.44 -0.59 2.91
CA SER A 105 5.68 -1.35 4.13
C SER A 105 6.61 -0.57 5.07
N PHE A 106 6.80 -1.06 6.29
CA PHE A 106 7.93 -0.57 7.09
C PHE A 106 9.25 -0.93 6.41
N ASN A 107 9.50 -2.23 6.14
CA ASN A 107 10.80 -2.74 5.73
C ASN A 107 10.79 -3.95 4.77
N ALA A 108 9.82 -4.08 3.87
CA ALA A 108 9.87 -5.09 2.80
C ALA A 108 10.85 -4.65 1.70
N TRP A 109 12.15 -4.78 2.00
CA TRP A 109 13.26 -4.32 1.15
C TRP A 109 13.31 -5.04 -0.20
N GLU A 110 12.89 -6.30 -0.25
CA GLU A 110 12.80 -7.12 -1.45
C GLU A 110 11.78 -6.60 -2.47
N GLU A 111 10.75 -5.88 -2.00
CA GLU A 111 9.73 -5.22 -2.81
C GLU A 111 10.09 -3.76 -3.16
N GLY A 112 11.10 -3.20 -2.49
CA GLY A 112 11.43 -1.78 -2.58
C GLY A 112 10.31 -0.86 -2.05
N SER A 113 9.40 -1.38 -1.23
CA SER A 113 8.21 -0.67 -0.70
C SER A 113 8.43 -0.05 0.69
N GLN A 114 9.63 -0.21 1.26
CA GLN A 114 9.96 0.23 2.62
C GLN A 114 9.91 1.76 2.82
N ILE A 115 9.43 2.20 3.99
CA ILE A 115 9.64 3.57 4.50
C ILE A 115 10.84 3.66 5.45
N GLU A 116 11.38 2.52 5.92
CA GLU A 116 12.62 2.45 6.70
C GLU A 116 13.77 3.16 5.97
N ALA A 117 14.64 3.80 6.75
CA ALA A 117 15.68 4.65 6.22
C ALA A 117 16.61 3.94 5.23
N ALA A 118 16.80 4.53 4.05
CA ALA A 118 17.71 4.02 3.03
C ALA A 118 18.92 4.95 2.85
N VAL A 119 20.11 4.35 2.88
CA VAL A 119 21.37 5.04 2.56
C VAL A 119 21.97 4.48 1.28
N PRO A 120 22.61 5.32 0.44
CA PRO A 120 23.27 4.83 -0.76
C PRO A 120 24.40 3.86 -0.38
N GLN A 121 24.35 2.64 -0.91
CA GLN A 121 25.38 1.62 -0.72
C GLN A 121 25.89 1.11 -2.06
N ARG A 122 27.19 0.82 -2.11
CA ARG A 122 27.84 0.23 -3.28
C ARG A 122 28.42 -1.14 -2.92
N ALA A 123 28.11 -2.14 -3.72
CA ALA A 123 28.68 -3.47 -3.66
C ALA A 123 29.23 -3.84 -5.04
N GLY A 124 30.55 -3.69 -5.22
CA GLY A 124 31.20 -3.89 -6.52
C GLY A 124 30.71 -2.88 -7.59
N SER A 125 30.13 -3.38 -8.68
CA SER A 125 29.51 -2.57 -9.74
C SER A 125 28.06 -2.18 -9.44
N TYR A 126 27.42 -2.80 -8.46
CA TYR A 126 26.04 -2.50 -8.09
C TYR A 126 25.99 -1.28 -7.16
N VAL A 127 25.12 -0.33 -7.50
CA VAL A 127 24.80 0.84 -6.68
C VAL A 127 23.31 0.75 -6.34
N SER A 128 23.01 0.68 -5.05
CA SER A 128 21.63 0.64 -4.57
C SER A 128 20.88 1.93 -4.90
N LEU A 129 19.57 1.83 -5.10
CA LEU A 129 18.69 3.01 -5.12
C LEU A 129 18.67 3.66 -3.73
N ASP A 130 18.44 4.97 -3.70
CA ASP A 130 18.40 5.77 -2.48
C ASP A 130 17.24 6.78 -2.51
N TYR A 131 17.14 7.61 -1.47
CA TYR A 131 16.07 8.62 -1.32
C TYR A 131 16.49 10.02 -1.75
N LYS A 132 17.65 10.18 -2.39
CA LYS A 132 18.16 11.50 -2.77
C LYS A 132 17.20 12.24 -3.71
N PRO A 133 17.11 13.58 -3.59
CA PRO A 133 17.95 14.45 -2.77
C PRO A 133 17.53 14.54 -1.29
N HIS A 134 16.54 13.76 -0.85
CA HIS A 134 16.09 13.77 0.54
C HIS A 134 16.99 12.93 1.46
N GLU A 135 16.90 13.22 2.76
CA GLU A 135 17.61 12.50 3.81
C GLU A 135 17.06 11.07 4.00
N PRO A 136 17.84 10.14 4.60
CA PRO A 136 17.43 8.74 4.75
C PRO A 136 16.08 8.54 5.45
N ASN A 137 15.72 9.40 6.41
CA ASN A 137 14.47 9.28 7.18
C ASN A 137 13.26 9.93 6.49
N TYR A 138 13.40 10.47 5.28
CA TYR A 138 12.35 11.25 4.63
C TYR A 138 10.97 10.58 4.61
N TYR A 139 10.89 9.28 4.36
CA TYR A 139 9.60 8.56 4.32
C TYR A 139 9.02 8.25 5.71
N LEU A 140 9.81 8.30 6.77
CA LEU A 140 9.30 8.24 8.15
C LEU A 140 8.69 9.59 8.57
N GLU A 141 9.20 10.70 8.04
CA GLU A 141 8.69 12.05 8.33
C GLU A 141 7.46 12.41 7.48
N LEU A 142 7.35 11.81 6.29
CA LEU A 142 6.24 12.03 5.36
C LEU A 142 4.98 11.19 5.71
N ALA A 143 5.18 10.03 6.35
CA ALA A 143 4.12 9.07 6.68
C ALA A 143 3.30 9.48 7.90
#